data_AF-A0A1F9KGH3-F1
#
_entry.id   AF-A0A1F9KGH3-F1
#
_cell.length_a   1.000
_cell.length_b   1.000
_cell.length_c   1.000
_cell.angle_alpha   90.00
_cell.angle_beta   90.00
_cell.angle_gamma   90.00
#
_symmetry.space_group_name_H-M   'P 1'
#
loop_
_entity.id
_entity.type
_entity.pdbx_description
1 polymer ?
#
loop_
_entity_poly.entity_id
_entity_poly.type
_entity_poly.pdbx_seq_one_letter_code
_entity_poly.pdbx_strand_id
1 'polypeptide(L)'
;MTDSGANPDGLIDRMTGAGGLILGVSDNRSWIELFYEGDLMHTKKIDLPEDTLFDILVEEITHKATLFQYPHTLVYFEGPCDVEIWREGNKIVVRGCREPEKG
;
A
#
# COMPACT_ATOMS: atom_id res chain seq x y z
N MET A 1 -2.31 4.71 -34.15
CA MET A 1 -3.27 3.87 -33.41
C MET A 1 -2.43 2.82 -32.71
N THR A 2 -1.84 3.19 -31.57
CA THR A 2 -0.92 2.36 -30.81
C THR A 2 -1.71 1.63 -29.74
N ASP A 3 -1.57 0.32 -29.82
CA ASP A 3 -1.95 -0.71 -28.86
C ASP A 3 -1.55 -0.33 -27.42
N SER A 4 -2.42 -0.61 -26.45
CA SER A 4 -2.11 -0.91 -25.04
C SER A 4 -3.42 -1.11 -24.26
N GLY A 5 -4.21 -2.11 -24.66
CA GLY A 5 -5.30 -2.65 -23.84
C GLY A 5 -4.77 -3.53 -22.71
N ALA A 6 -3.78 -3.05 -21.95
CA ALA A 6 -3.44 -3.67 -20.68
C ALA A 6 -4.58 -3.31 -19.72
N ASN A 7 -5.34 -4.29 -19.26
CA ASN A 7 -6.23 -4.06 -18.15
C ASN A 7 -5.34 -3.60 -16.98
N PRO A 8 -5.47 -2.35 -16.49
CA PRO A 8 -4.56 -1.85 -15.46
C PRO A 8 -4.77 -2.55 -14.12
N ASP A 9 -5.81 -3.36 -14.02
CA ASP A 9 -6.17 -4.15 -12.86
C ASP A 9 -5.21 -5.32 -12.67
N GLY A 10 -4.73 -5.49 -11.45
CA GLY A 10 -3.79 -6.55 -11.10
C GLY A 10 -2.91 -6.21 -9.91
N LEU A 11 -2.09 -7.19 -9.52
CA LEU A 11 -1.11 -7.04 -8.46
C LEU A 11 -0.05 -6.03 -8.91
N ILE A 12 0.07 -4.93 -8.17
CA ILE A 12 1.12 -3.93 -8.34
C ILE A 12 2.40 -4.43 -7.65
N ASP A 13 2.28 -4.81 -6.38
CA ASP A 13 3.43 -5.22 -5.59
C ASP A 13 3.08 -6.06 -4.37
N ARG A 14 4.09 -6.69 -3.77
CA ARG A 14 4.01 -7.42 -2.50
C ARG A 14 5.21 -7.13 -1.59
N MET A 15 5.01 -7.26 -0.29
CA MET A 15 6.06 -7.19 0.72
C MET A 15 5.73 -8.15 1.86
N THR A 16 6.71 -8.92 2.31
CA THR A 16 6.55 -9.79 3.48
C THR A 16 6.99 -9.10 4.75
N GLY A 17 6.27 -9.29 5.85
CA GLY A 17 6.63 -8.77 7.17
C GLY A 17 6.64 -7.24 7.30
N ALA A 18 5.75 -6.54 6.61
CA ALA A 18 5.57 -5.10 6.79
C ALA A 18 5.06 -4.81 8.21
N GLY A 19 5.64 -3.83 8.90
CA GLY A 19 5.19 -3.32 10.20
C GLY A 19 4.27 -2.10 10.09
N GLY A 20 4.14 -1.54 8.91
CA GLY A 20 3.19 -0.47 8.62
C GLY A 20 3.32 0.08 7.21
N LEU A 21 2.49 1.07 6.94
CA LEU A 21 2.49 1.80 5.66
C LEU A 21 2.37 3.31 5.87
N ILE A 22 2.92 4.06 4.92
CA ILE A 22 2.73 5.50 4.78
C ILE A 22 2.04 5.73 3.45
N LEU A 23 0.88 6.39 3.49
CA LEU A 23 0.21 6.93 2.31
C LEU A 23 0.65 8.38 2.16
N GLY A 24 1.33 8.69 1.06
CA GLY A 24 1.74 10.05 0.75
C GLY A 24 0.95 10.62 -0.42
N VAL A 25 0.52 11.87 -0.29
CA VAL A 25 -0.17 12.61 -1.36
C VAL A 25 0.44 13.99 -1.50
N SER A 26 0.93 14.30 -2.69
CA SER A 26 1.32 15.65 -3.12
C SER A 26 0.48 16.07 -4.33
N ASP A 27 0.45 17.36 -4.64
CA ASP A 27 -0.44 18.02 -5.61
C ASP A 27 -0.80 17.21 -6.87
N ASN A 28 0.14 16.46 -7.44
CA ASN A 28 -0.08 15.60 -8.61
C ASN A 28 0.44 14.15 -8.47
N ARG A 29 0.90 13.74 -7.28
CA ARG A 29 1.51 12.42 -7.08
C ARG A 29 1.07 11.79 -5.77
N SER A 30 0.61 10.55 -5.86
CA SER A 30 0.35 9.70 -4.70
C SER A 30 1.33 8.55 -4.68
N TRP A 31 1.70 8.09 -3.49
CA TRP A 31 2.59 6.94 -3.34
C TRP A 31 2.29 6.19 -2.05
N ILE A 32 2.75 4.95 -2.00
CA ILE A 32 2.64 4.08 -0.83
C ILE A 32 4.06 3.69 -0.43
N GLU A 33 4.41 3.87 0.85
CA GLU A 33 5.64 3.33 1.41
C GLU A 33 5.29 2.25 2.42
N LEU A 34 5.91 1.08 2.29
CA LEU A 34 5.84 0.01 3.27
C LEU A 34 7.16 -0.03 4.04
N PHE A 35 7.11 -0.27 5.35
CA PHE A 35 8.31 -0.37 6.19
C PHE A 35 8.23 -1.60 7.08
N TYR A 36 9.38 -2.14 7.48
CA TYR A 36 9.45 -3.30 8.37
C TYR A 36 9.19 -2.92 9.83
N GLU A 37 8.70 -3.85 10.64
CA GLU A 37 8.53 -3.60 12.08
C GLU A 37 9.88 -3.25 12.73
N GLY A 38 9.91 -2.13 13.45
CA GLY A 38 11.11 -1.64 14.15
C GLY A 38 12.17 -1.00 13.23
N ASP A 39 11.94 -0.93 11.92
CA ASP A 39 12.88 -0.37 10.95
C ASP A 39 12.19 0.60 9.98
N LEU A 40 12.30 1.89 10.31
CA LEU A 40 11.83 2.99 9.46
C LEU A 40 12.86 3.43 8.41
N MET A 41 14.06 2.84 8.41
CA MET A 41 15.14 3.22 7.50
C MET A 41 15.08 2.42 6.19
N HIS A 42 14.52 1.21 6.23
CA HIS A 42 14.30 0.38 5.04
C HIS A 42 12.83 0.40 4.63
N THR A 43 12.50 1.38 3.80
CA THR A 43 11.16 1.53 3.22
C THR A 43 11.14 1.05 1.78
N LYS A 44 10.09 0.34 1.39
CA LYS A 44 9.76 0.05 0.01
C LYS A 44 8.73 1.06 -0.47
N LYS A 45 9.11 1.92 -1.42
CA LYS A 45 8.24 2.93 -2.02
C LYS A 45 7.64 2.42 -3.33
N ILE A 46 6.33 2.61 -3.48
CA ILE A 46 5.53 2.31 -4.66
C ILE A 46 4.91 3.63 -5.14
N ASP A 47 5.40 4.16 -6.25
CA ASP A 47 4.82 5.34 -6.89
C ASP A 47 3.54 4.95 -7.66
N LEU A 48 2.45 5.68 -7.43
CA LEU A 48 1.22 5.52 -8.21
C LEU A 48 1.27 6.42 -9.45
N PRO A 49 0.54 6.07 -10.53
CA PRO A 49 0.49 6.89 -11.74
C PRO A 49 0.17 8.36 -11.45
N GLU A 50 0.95 9.25 -12.03
CA GLU A 50 0.72 10.69 -11.98
C GLU A 50 -0.60 11.04 -12.69
N ASP A 51 -1.22 12.16 -12.31
CA ASP A 51 -2.46 12.70 -12.91
C ASP A 51 -3.75 11.86 -12.72
N THR A 52 -3.71 10.81 -11.88
CA THR A 52 -4.91 10.05 -11.48
C THR A 52 -5.11 10.10 -9.98
N LEU A 53 -6.31 10.47 -9.53
CA LEU A 53 -6.70 10.38 -8.12
C LEU A 53 -7.24 8.98 -7.85
N PHE A 54 -6.54 8.24 -6.99
CA PHE A 54 -6.95 6.90 -6.58
C PHE A 54 -7.63 6.91 -5.22
N ASP A 55 -8.68 6.10 -5.08
CA ASP A 55 -9.21 5.75 -3.76
C ASP A 55 -8.32 4.65 -3.17
N ILE A 56 -7.62 4.94 -2.07
CA ILE A 56 -6.77 3.95 -1.39
C ILE A 56 -7.56 3.29 -0.27
N LEU A 57 -7.71 1.98 -0.36
CA LEU A 57 -8.37 1.15 0.64
C LEU A 57 -7.32 0.30 1.36
N VAL A 58 -7.37 0.29 2.69
CA VAL A 58 -6.54 -0.60 3.52
C VAL A 58 -7.46 -1.65 4.11
N GLU A 59 -7.30 -2.90 3.67
CA GLU A 59 -8.19 -4.01 3.98
C GLU A 59 -7.42 -5.15 4.66
N GLU A 60 -8.09 -5.90 5.53
CA GLU A 60 -7.56 -7.14 6.13
C GLU A 60 -6.23 -6.99 6.90
N ILE A 61 -5.86 -5.75 7.24
CA ILE A 61 -4.70 -5.42 8.08
C ILE A 61 -5.20 -4.92 9.43
N THR A 62 -4.88 -5.67 10.49
CA THR A 62 -5.10 -5.21 11.85
C THR A 62 -4.09 -4.12 12.19
N HIS A 63 -4.57 -2.93 12.56
CA HIS A 63 -3.73 -1.78 12.83
C HIS A 63 -3.82 -1.35 14.28
N LYS A 64 -2.66 -0.96 14.82
CA LYS A 64 -2.50 -0.42 16.17
C LYS A 64 -2.87 1.05 16.23
N ALA A 65 -2.53 1.80 15.20
CA ALA A 65 -2.76 3.24 15.15
C ALA A 65 -2.82 3.75 13.71
N THR A 66 -3.60 4.80 13.51
CA THR A 66 -3.58 5.63 12.30
C THR A 66 -3.21 7.05 12.71
N LEU A 67 -2.15 7.59 12.13
CA LEU A 67 -1.64 8.93 12.39
C LEU A 67 -1.72 9.73 11.10
N PHE A 68 -2.36 10.89 11.17
CA PHE A 68 -2.50 11.80 10.04
C PHE A 68 -1.64 13.04 10.27
N GLN A 69 -0.77 13.33 9.31
CA GLN A 69 -0.02 14.59 9.23
C GLN A 69 0.17 14.92 7.76
N TYR A 70 -0.61 15.86 7.22
CA TYR A 70 -0.46 16.30 5.84
C TYR A 70 1.03 16.56 5.48
N PRO A 71 1.55 15.98 4.39
CA PRO A 71 0.86 15.25 3.32
C PRO A 71 0.70 13.72 3.50
N HIS A 72 0.97 13.19 4.69
CA HIS A 72 1.08 11.76 4.97
C HIS A 72 -0.02 11.22 5.89
N THR A 73 -0.39 9.97 5.65
CA THR A 73 -1.13 9.13 6.60
C THR A 73 -0.31 7.89 6.90
N LEU A 74 0.08 7.72 8.15
CA LEU A 74 0.78 6.53 8.65
C LEU A 74 -0.24 5.56 9.25
N VAL A 75 -0.22 4.32 8.80
CA VAL A 75 -0.96 3.21 9.41
C VAL A 75 0.06 2.24 9.99
N TYR A 76 0.12 2.16 11.32
CA TYR A 76 1.01 1.26 12.04
C TYR A 76 0.28 -0.05 12.33
N PHE A 77 0.86 -1.18 11.95
CA PHE A 77 0.20 -2.47 12.09
C PHE A 77 0.31 -2.98 13.53
N GLU A 78 -0.57 -3.92 13.92
CA GLU A 78 -0.50 -4.53 15.25
C GLU A 78 0.71 -5.47 15.40
N GLY A 79 1.18 -6.04 14.29
CA GLY A 79 2.42 -6.79 14.16
C GLY A 79 2.82 -6.94 12.68
N PRO A 80 3.92 -7.66 12.38
CA PRO A 80 4.35 -7.91 11.01
C PRO A 80 3.25 -8.57 10.19
N CYS A 81 3.01 -8.03 9.00
CA CYS A 81 1.96 -8.48 8.09
C CYS A 81 2.52 -8.57 6.67
N ASP A 82 2.22 -9.67 5.98
CA ASP A 82 2.45 -9.75 4.55
C ASP A 82 1.40 -8.89 3.84
N VAL A 83 1.85 -8.07 2.89
CA VAL A 83 1.00 -7.08 2.23
C VAL A 83 1.07 -7.28 0.72
N GLU A 84 -0.09 -7.24 0.09
CA GLU A 84 -0.24 -7.10 -1.36
C GLU A 84 -0.92 -5.77 -1.70
N ILE A 85 -0.46 -5.15 -2.78
CA ILE A 85 -1.02 -3.91 -3.31
C ILE A 85 -1.61 -4.23 -4.68
N TRP A 86 -2.92 -4.01 -4.82
CA TRP A 86 -3.68 -4.31 -6.03
C TRP A 86 -4.27 -3.05 -6.63
N ARG A 87 -4.37 -3.01 -7.96
CA ARG A 87 -5.22 -2.06 -8.67
C ARG A 87 -6.54 -2.72 -9.05
N GLU A 88 -7.63 -2.05 -8.71
CA GLU A 88 -9.00 -2.45 -9.05
C GLU A 88 -9.76 -1.22 -9.60
N GLY A 89 -9.63 -0.99 -10.92
CA GLY A 89 -10.13 0.19 -11.61
C GLY A 89 -9.43 1.47 -11.14
N ASN A 90 -10.19 2.32 -10.44
CA ASN A 90 -9.69 3.55 -9.82
C ASN A 90 -9.32 3.38 -8.34
N LYS A 91 -9.33 2.15 -7.83
CA LYS A 91 -8.97 1.84 -6.45
C LYS A 91 -7.57 1.25 -6.39
N ILE A 92 -6.86 1.59 -5.32
CA ILE A 92 -5.66 0.89 -4.89
C ILE A 92 -6.00 0.19 -3.58
N VAL A 93 -5.97 -1.13 -3.58
CA VAL A 93 -6.29 -1.96 -2.41
C VAL A 93 -4.98 -2.45 -1.80
N VAL A 94 -4.69 -2.01 -0.59
CA VAL A 94 -3.59 -2.52 0.23
C VAL A 94 -4.17 -3.58 1.16
N ARG A 95 -3.91 -4.85 0.88
CA ARG A 95 -4.51 -5.99 1.58
C ARG A 95 -3.47 -6.72 2.41
N GLY A 96 -3.84 -7.06 3.64
CA GLY A 96 -3.09 -7.97 4.49
C GLY A 96 -3.30 -9.42 4.05
N CYS A 97 -2.23 -10.14 3.76
CA CYS A 97 -2.28 -11.57 3.52
C CYS A 97 -2.18 -12.29 4.86
N ARG A 98 -3.17 -13.14 5.19
CA ARG A 98 -3.00 -14.08 6.30
C ARG A 98 -1.88 -15.06 5.94
N GLU A 99 -0.95 -15.29 6.86
CA GLU A 99 -0.18 -16.54 6.82
C GLU A 99 -1.19 -17.69 6.81
N PRO A 100 -1.06 -18.69 5.93
CA PRO A 100 -1.81 -19.93 6.11
C PRO A 100 -1.46 -20.46 7.49
N GLU A 101 -2.47 -20.65 8.34
CA GLU A 101 -2.31 -21.26 9.66
C GLU A 101 -1.47 -22.53 9.50
N LYS A 102 -0.24 -22.51 10.05
CA LYS A 102 0.54 -23.74 10.19
C LYS A 102 -0.18 -24.58 11.25
N GLY A 103 -1.02 -25.49 10.78
CA GLY A 103 -1.58 -26.58 11.57
C GLY A 103 -0.52 -27.58 12.03
#